data_AF-A0A240E7F5-F1
#
_entry.id   AF-A0A240E7F5-F1
#
_cell.length_a   1.000
_cell.length_b   1.000
_cell.length_c   1.000
_cell.angle_alpha   90.00
_cell.angle_beta   90.00
_cell.angle_gamma   90.00
#
_symmetry.space_group_name_H-M   'P 1'
#
loop_
_entity.id
_entity.type
_entity.pdbx_description
1 polymer ?
#
loop_
_entity_poly.entity_id
_entity_poly.type
_entity_poly.pdbx_seq_one_letter_code
_entity_poly.pdbx_strand_id
1 'polypeptide(L)' 'MKEAILTHAKIDELIQSDSKNLFRDVLAIIEKPVIESVLIRCRGNQTAAAEILGLNRGTMRQKMKKLGMLK' A
#
# COMPACT_ATOMS: atom_id res chain seq x y z
N MET A 1 14.05 -10.78 -4.49
CA MET A 1 13.29 -9.58 -4.07
C MET A 1 12.62 -9.94 -2.76
N LYS A 2 13.02 -9.32 -1.64
CA LYS A 2 12.43 -9.62 -0.33
C LYS A 2 11.04 -8.99 -0.32
N GLU A 3 10.00 -9.77 -0.61
CA GLU A 3 8.63 -9.30 -0.41
C GLU A 3 8.42 -9.03 1.07
N ALA A 4 8.05 -7.80 1.40
CA ALA A 4 7.58 -7.45 2.73
C ALA A 4 6.19 -8.06 2.92
N ILE A 5 6.13 -9.38 3.14
CA ILE A 5 4.95 -10.00 3.73
C ILE A 5 4.84 -9.40 5.13
N LEU A 6 3.67 -8.86 5.48
CA LEU A 6 3.40 -8.45 6.86
C LEU A 6 3.44 -9.71 7.73
N THR A 7 4.59 -9.97 8.35
CA THR A 7 4.75 -11.06 9.31
C THR A 7 4.33 -10.59 10.69
N HIS A 8 3.91 -11.52 11.55
CA HIS A 8 3.63 -11.21 12.96
C HIS A 8 4.82 -10.50 13.63
N ALA A 9 6.05 -10.94 13.34
CA ALA A 9 7.26 -10.28 13.82
C ALA A 9 7.34 -8.79 13.44
N LYS A 10 6.91 -8.41 12.23
CA LYS A 10 6.91 -7.00 11.81
C LYS A 10 5.83 -6.18 12.50
N ILE A 11 4.69 -6.79 12.79
CA ILE A 11 3.61 -6.17 13.57
C ILE A 11 4.10 -5.92 15.00
N ASP A 12 4.78 -6.89 15.61
CA ASP A 12 5.31 -6.78 16.97
C ASP A 12 6.33 -5.65 17.10
N GLU A 13 7.22 -5.48 16.11
CA GLU A 13 8.15 -4.34 16.04
C GLU A 13 7.41 -2.99 16.02
N LEU A 14 6.31 -2.89 15.27
CA LEU A 14 5.52 -1.65 15.19
C LEU A 14 4.72 -1.39 16.47
N ILE A 15 4.23 -2.44 17.13
CA ILE A 15 3.57 -2.33 18.44
C ILE A 15 4.56 -1.76 19.46
N GLN A 16 5.82 -2.20 19.41
CA GLN A 16 6.88 -1.72 20.29
C GLN A 16 7.31 -0.28 19.98
N SER A 17 7.00 0.28 18.81
CA SER A 17 7.49 1.59 18.38
C SER A 17 6.73 2.78 18.96
N ASP A 18 5.89 2.58 19.98
CA ASP A 18 5.05 3.58 20.67
C ASP A 18 4.23 4.49 19.71
N SER A 19 3.89 3.95 18.53
CA SER A 19 3.15 4.70 17.51
C SER A 19 1.70 4.90 17.95
N LYS A 20 1.27 6.17 18.02
CA LYS A 20 -0.14 6.53 18.24
C LYS A 20 -1.04 6.18 17.05
N ASN A 21 -0.49 5.76 15.92
CA ASN A 21 -1.21 5.46 14.68
C ASN A 21 -0.89 4.06 14.12
N LEU A 22 -0.58 3.10 15.00
CA LEU A 22 -0.18 1.74 14.63
C LEU A 22 -1.02 1.12 13.51
N PHE A 23 -2.35 1.19 13.60
CA PHE A 23 -3.24 0.61 12.58
C PHE A 23 -2.99 1.21 11.18
N ARG A 24 -2.77 2.52 11.12
CA ARG A 24 -2.46 3.22 9.87
C ARG A 24 -1.08 2.84 9.34
N ASP A 25 -0.11 2.66 10.22
CA ASP A 25 1.26 2.27 9.84
C ASP A 25 1.29 0.85 9.26
N VAL A 26 0.56 -0.07 9.89
CA VAL A 26 0.36 -1.44 9.40
C VAL A 26 -0.35 -1.43 8.04
N LEU A 27 -1.43 -0.66 7.88
CA LEU A 27 -2.13 -0.54 6.60
C LEU A 27 -1.21 0.01 5.51
N ALA A 28 -0.35 0.98 5.80
CA ALA A 28 0.57 1.54 4.80
C ALA A 28 1.56 0.49 4.26
N ILE A 29 2.01 -0.45 5.12
CA ILE A 29 2.89 -1.55 4.73
C ILE A 29 2.20 -2.49 3.74
N ILE A 30 0.90 -2.74 3.91
CA ILE A 30 0.13 -3.62 3.01
C ILE A 30 -0.33 -2.88 1.75
N GLU A 31 -0.79 -1.64 1.88
CA GLU A 31 -1.37 -0.87 0.77
C GLU A 31 -0.38 -0.70 -0.38
N LYS A 32 0.90 -0.43 -0.08
CA LYS A 32 1.93 -0.22 -1.09
C LYS A 32 2.19 -1.44 -1.99
N PRO A 33 2.56 -2.62 -1.47
CA PRO A 33 2.80 -3.80 -2.29
C PRO A 33 1.54 -4.25 -3.04
N VAL A 34 0.34 -4.06 -2.47
CA VAL A 34 -0.92 -4.36 -3.16
C VAL A 34 -1.10 -3.45 -4.38
N ILE A 35 -0.96 -2.14 -4.21
CA ILE A 35 -1.09 -1.18 -5.32
C ILE A 35 0.00 -1.42 -6.37
N GLU A 36 1.25 -1.65 -5.97
CA GLU A 36 2.36 -1.94 -6.87
C GLU A 36 2.12 -3.22 -7.68
N SER A 37 1.67 -4.30 -7.03
CA SER A 37 1.40 -5.59 -7.69
C SER A 37 0.28 -5.47 -8.73
N VAL A 38 -0.80 -4.76 -8.39
CA VAL A 38 -1.89 -4.54 -9.34
C VAL A 38 -1.47 -3.61 -10.48
N LEU A 39 -0.68 -2.57 -10.22
CA LEU A 39 -0.12 -1.73 -11.28
C LEU A 39 0.78 -2.52 -12.23
N ILE A 40 1.65 -3.39 -11.71
CA ILE A 40 2.47 -4.28 -12.53
C ILE A 40 1.59 -5.19 -13.39
N ARG A 41 0.55 -5.81 -12.80
CA ARG A 41 -0.42 -6.63 -13.54
C ARG A 41 -1.15 -5.84 -14.64
N CYS A 42 -1.42 -4.56 -14.40
CA CYS A 42 -2.05 -3.65 -15.35
C CYS A 42 -1.05 -2.91 -16.26
N ARG A 43 0.23 -3.27 -16.25
CA ARG A 43 1.31 -2.62 -17.04
C ARG A 43 1.35 -1.10 -16.85
N GLY A 44 1.12 -0.64 -15.61
CA GLY A 44 1.10 0.78 -15.24
C GLY A 44 -0.21 1.51 -15.53
N ASN A 45 -1.23 0.86 -16.09
CA ASN A 45 -2.53 1.50 -16.31
C ASN A 45 -3.26 1.71 -14.96
N GLN A 46 -3.25 2.94 -14.48
CA GLN A 46 -3.85 3.33 -13.21
C GLN A 46 -5.38 3.18 -13.19
N THR A 47 -6.06 3.42 -14.32
CA THR A 47 -7.52 3.28 -14.38
C THR A 47 -7.92 1.81 -14.21
N ALA A 48 -7.29 0.92 -14.98
CA ALA A 48 -7.54 -0.53 -14.87
C ALA A 48 -7.16 -1.07 -13.48
N ALA A 49 -6.06 -0.57 -12.90
CA ALA A 49 -5.65 -0.96 -11.56
C ALA A 49 -6.64 -0.46 -10.49
N ALA A 50 -7.23 0.74 -10.66
CA ALA A 50 -8.25 1.28 -9.76
C ALA A 50 -9.52 0.41 -9.77
N GLU A 51 -9.94 -0.03 -10.96
CA GLU A 51 -11.09 -0.93 -11.13
C GLU A 51 -10.86 -2.27 -10.42
N ILE A 52 -9.69 -2.89 -10.60
CA ILE A 52 -9.35 -4.15 -9.91
C ILE A 52 -9.33 -3.97 -8.39
N LEU A 53 -8.81 -2.84 -7.90
CA LEU A 53 -8.74 -2.53 -6.47
C LEU A 53 -10.10 -2.10 -5.88
N GLY A 54 -11.14 -1.92 -6.71
CA GLY A 54 -12.43 -1.39 -6.26
C GLY A 54 -12.34 0.06 -5.76
N LEU A 55 -11.35 0.82 -6.23
CA LEU A 55 -11.11 2.20 -5.84
C LEU A 55 -11.60 3.14 -6.93
N ASN A 56 -12.21 4.25 -6.55
CA ASN A 56 -12.37 5.34 -7.49
C ASN A 56 -10.98 5.90 -7.88
N ARG A 57 -10.85 6.41 -9.11
CA ARG A 57 -9.59 6.94 -9.66
C ARG A 57 -8.97 8.04 -8.77
N GLY A 58 -9.79 8.89 -8.16
CA GLY A 58 -9.35 9.98 -7.29
C GLY A 58 -8.66 9.45 -6.03
N THR A 59 -9.28 8.49 -5.35
CA THR A 59 -8.76 7.80 -4.17
C THR A 59 -7.48 7.05 -4.50
N MET A 60 -7.45 6.31 -5.62
CA MET A 60 -6.23 5.61 -6.04
C MET A 60 -5.07 6.60 -6.24
N ARG A 61 -5.30 7.70 -6.97
CA ARG A 61 -4.27 8.72 -7.20
C ARG A 61 -3.79 9.35 -5.90
N GLN A 62 -4.69 9.65 -4.96
CA GLN A 62 -4.32 10.17 -3.64
C GLN A 62 -3.48 9.16 -2.83
N LYS A 63 -3.84 7.88 -2.85
CA LYS A 63 -3.06 6.82 -2.20
C LYS A 63 -1.66 6.69 -2.80
N MET A 64 -1.55 6.63 -4.13
CA MET A 64 -0.27 6.60 -4.83
C MET A 64 0.62 7.81 -4.49
N LYS A 65 0.04 9.01 -4.38
CA LYS A 65 0.79 10.21 -3.94
C LYS A 65 1.28 10.08 -2.49
N LYS A 66 0.42 9.63 -1.57
CA LYS A 66 0.80 9.41 -0.15
C LYS A 66 1.90 8.36 0.02
N LEU A 67 1.93 7.37 -0.86
CA LEU A 67 2.93 6.29 -0.87
C LEU A 67 4.23 6.66 -1.60
N GLY A 68 4.34 7.89 -2.12
CA GLY A 68 5.52 8.37 -2.85
C GLY A 68 5.65 7.79 -4.26
N MET A 69 4.57 7.26 -4.84
CA MET A 69 4.56 6.66 -6.18
C MET A 69 4.29 7.68 -7.31
N LEU A 70 3.85 8.89 -6.94
CA LEU A 70 3.57 10.00 -7.85
C LEU A 70 4.21 11.27 -7.28
N LYS A 71 4.75 12.12 -8.18
CA LYS A 71 5.18 13.48 -7.83
C LYS A 71 3.96 14.39 -7.61
#